data_AF-A0A1Z5L7M3-F1
#
_entry.id   AF-A0A1Z5L7M3-F1
#
_cell.length_a   1.000
_cell.length_b   1.000
_cell.length_c   1.000
_cell.angle_alpha   90.00
_cell.angle_beta   90.00
_cell.angle_gamma   90.00
#
_symmetry.space_group_name_H-M   'P 1'
#
loop_
_entity.id
_entity.type
_entity.pdbx_description
1 polymer ?
#
loop_
_entity_poly.entity_id
_entity_poly.type
_entity_poly.pdbx_seq_one_letter_code
_entity_poly.pdbx_strand_id
1 'polypeptide(L)'
;MPNMQQLYVNERRAKISRGTDVELLPEDEYSFEVKVDTDVRSVHRALQRHLSVYRNEKRGPTMLAVQSPLAPSELSAVMPGAAEFPMVPVHARDSDNLYRVMEWQKVGAKAMVRHYLNVETILTTMLEQCRYFHVPIGNLPQDAVLFGADLFYARHLQKHSFLLWCSQSDRPDLCVWNWTSEAWLSQQSSSLKT
;
A
#
# COMPACT_ATOMS: atom_id res chain seq x y z
N MET A 1 14.82 22.85 -2.59
CA MET A 1 14.94 21.43 -3.00
C MET A 1 16.39 21.07 -3.20
N PRO A 2 16.87 19.91 -2.69
CA PRO A 2 18.25 19.47 -2.88
C PRO A 2 18.51 19.05 -4.33
N ASN A 3 19.78 18.97 -4.72
CA ASN A 3 20.17 18.40 -6.02
C ASN A 3 19.86 16.89 -6.03
N MET A 4 18.74 16.51 -6.67
CA MET A 4 18.24 15.13 -6.69
C MET A 4 19.18 14.17 -7.41
N GLN A 5 19.87 14.63 -8.46
CA GLN A 5 20.78 13.79 -9.23
C GLN A 5 22.01 13.41 -8.39
N GLN A 6 22.61 14.38 -7.71
CA GLN A 6 23.70 14.12 -6.76
C GLN A 6 23.24 13.25 -5.58
N LEU A 7 22.03 13.49 -5.07
CA LEU A 7 21.46 12.70 -3.98
C LEU A 7 21.27 11.23 -4.38
N TYR A 8 20.75 10.97 -5.59
CA TYR A 8 20.58 9.64 -6.14
C TYR A 8 21.91 8.88 -6.25
N VAL A 9 22.92 9.50 -6.87
CA VAL A 9 24.25 8.89 -7.03
C VAL A 9 24.89 8.58 -5.67
N ASN A 10 24.75 9.49 -4.70
CA ASN A 10 25.29 9.29 -3.35
C ASN A 10 24.62 8.13 -2.61
N GLU A 11 23.28 8.05 -2.64
CA GLU A 11 22.56 6.94 -1.98
C GLU A 11 22.80 5.61 -2.70
N ARG A 12 22.90 5.60 -4.03
CA ARG A 12 23.22 4.40 -4.82
C ARG A 12 24.62 3.88 -4.46
N ARG A 13 25.63 4.75 -4.43
CA ARG A 13 26.99 4.38 -3.97
C ARG A 13 27.00 3.87 -2.54
N ALA A 14 26.24 4.50 -1.65
CA ALA A 14 26.12 4.06 -0.26
C ALA A 14 25.41 2.71 -0.11
N LYS A 15 24.54 2.33 -1.06
CA LYS A 15 23.88 1.03 -1.08
C LYS A 15 24.81 -0.07 -1.64
N ILE A 16 25.57 0.25 -2.69
CA ILE A 16 26.62 -0.65 -3.22
C ILE A 16 27.68 -0.92 -2.15
N SER A 17 28.11 0.11 -1.41
CA SER A 17 29.10 -0.08 -0.33
C SER A 17 28.60 -0.92 0.84
N ARG A 18 27.28 -1.09 0.98
CA ARG A 18 26.65 -2.01 1.95
C ARG A 18 26.52 -3.44 1.43
N GLY A 19 26.99 -3.73 0.22
CA GLY A 19 27.03 -5.07 -0.37
C GLY A 19 25.79 -5.46 -1.16
N THR A 20 24.94 -4.52 -1.59
CA THR A 20 23.91 -4.84 -2.59
C THR A 20 24.53 -4.96 -3.98
N ASP A 21 24.15 -6.00 -4.71
CA ASP A 21 24.57 -6.21 -6.08
C ASP A 21 24.08 -5.07 -6.99
N VAL A 22 24.90 -4.71 -7.98
CA VAL A 22 24.62 -3.62 -8.92
C VAL A 22 23.46 -3.99 -9.84
N GLU A 23 23.28 -5.28 -10.14
CA GLU A 23 22.19 -5.77 -11.00
C GLU A 23 20.79 -5.57 -10.41
N LEU A 24 20.69 -5.53 -9.07
CA LEU A 24 19.43 -5.29 -8.34
C LEU A 24 19.15 -3.79 -8.12
N LEU A 25 19.92 -2.92 -8.78
CA LEU A 25 19.78 -1.49 -8.67
C LEU A 25 19.33 -0.91 -10.02
N PRO A 26 18.49 0.14 -9.99
CA PRO A 26 18.16 0.88 -11.19
C PRO A 26 19.41 1.50 -11.86
N GLU A 27 19.23 1.93 -13.11
CA GLU A 27 20.29 2.53 -13.95
C GLU A 27 21.04 3.68 -13.27
N ASP A 28 22.31 3.84 -13.62
CA ASP A 28 23.21 4.82 -13.01
C ASP A 28 22.77 6.28 -13.23
N GLU A 29 22.14 6.57 -14.37
CA GLU A 29 21.79 7.92 -14.79
C GLU A 29 20.28 8.13 -14.85
N TYR A 30 19.74 8.85 -13.86
CA TYR A 30 18.37 9.35 -13.88
C TYR A 30 18.33 10.87 -14.04
N SER A 31 17.44 11.33 -14.93
CA SER A 31 17.03 12.73 -14.99
C SER A 31 15.86 12.97 -14.04
N PHE A 32 15.93 14.03 -13.26
CA PHE A 32 14.89 14.40 -12.30
C PHE A 32 14.29 15.75 -12.68
N GLU A 33 12.97 15.78 -12.84
CA GLU A 33 12.20 17.02 -12.91
C GLU A 33 11.51 17.26 -11.55
N VAL A 34 11.73 18.43 -10.96
CA VAL A 34 11.15 18.78 -9.66
C VAL A 34 10.13 19.88 -9.85
N LYS A 35 8.86 19.55 -9.61
CA LYS A 35 7.75 20.50 -9.62
C LYS A 35 7.16 20.65 -8.22
N VAL A 36 6.91 21.89 -7.81
CA VAL A 36 6.28 22.21 -6.52
C VAL A 36 4.91 22.81 -6.81
N ASP A 37 3.86 22.20 -6.28
CA ASP A 37 2.49 22.67 -6.36
C ASP A 37 1.95 22.94 -4.95
N THR A 38 1.01 23.87 -4.82
CA THR A 38 0.34 24.20 -3.55
C THR A 38 -0.95 23.41 -3.33
N ASP A 39 -1.63 23.02 -4.42
CA ASP A 39 -2.87 22.23 -4.40
C ASP A 39 -2.60 20.75 -4.70
N VAL A 40 -3.05 19.89 -3.79
CA VAL A 40 -2.96 18.42 -3.88
C VAL A 40 -3.72 17.90 -5.11
N ARG A 41 -4.83 18.55 -5.53
CA ARG A 41 -5.57 18.12 -6.73
C ARG A 41 -4.76 18.35 -8.01
N SER A 42 -3.94 19.40 -8.05
CA SER A 42 -2.99 19.64 -9.16
C SER A 42 -1.99 18.49 -9.26
N VAL A 43 -1.47 18.02 -8.12
CA VAL A 43 -0.52 16.89 -8.04
C VAL A 43 -1.17 15.60 -8.55
N HIS A 44 -2.38 15.28 -8.11
CA HIS A 44 -3.10 14.08 -8.58
C HIS A 44 -3.35 14.11 -10.09
N ARG A 45 -3.75 15.26 -10.65
CA ARG A 45 -3.90 15.42 -12.10
C ARG A 45 -2.57 15.31 -12.84
N ALA A 46 -1.47 15.78 -12.26
CA ALA A 46 -0.14 15.64 -12.86
C ALA A 46 0.27 14.16 -12.91
N LEU A 47 0.17 13.44 -11.78
CA LEU A 47 0.45 12.00 -11.70
C LEU A 47 -0.41 11.20 -12.68
N GLN A 48 -1.71 11.47 -12.73
CA GLN A 48 -2.62 10.79 -13.66
C GLN A 48 -2.25 11.04 -15.13
N ARG A 49 -1.80 12.25 -15.49
CA ARG A 49 -1.28 12.54 -16.84
C ARG A 49 -0.04 11.70 -17.16
N HIS A 50 0.92 11.60 -16.25
CA HIS A 50 2.12 10.76 -16.47
C HIS A 50 1.76 9.28 -16.63
N LEU A 51 0.86 8.75 -15.80
CA LEU A 51 0.37 7.37 -15.94
C LEU A 51 -0.33 7.14 -17.27
N SER A 52 -1.13 8.11 -17.73
CA SER A 52 -1.83 8.03 -19.03
C SER A 52 -0.86 8.06 -20.20
N VAL A 53 0.19 8.88 -20.15
CA VAL A 53 1.25 8.91 -21.17
C VAL A 53 1.97 7.57 -21.22
N TYR A 54 2.41 7.05 -20.08
CA TYR A 54 3.05 5.74 -19.98
C TYR A 54 2.17 4.62 -20.56
N ARG A 55 0.87 4.63 -20.25
CA ARG A 55 -0.10 3.67 -20.79
C ARG A 55 -0.17 3.74 -22.32
N ASN A 56 -0.24 4.96 -22.87
CA ASN A 56 -0.38 5.18 -24.30
C ASN A 56 0.85 4.72 -25.09
N GLU A 57 2.02 4.67 -24.45
CA GLU A 57 3.25 4.10 -25.02
C GLU A 57 3.23 2.57 -25.11
N LYS A 58 2.22 1.89 -24.54
CA LYS A 58 2.00 0.43 -24.63
C LYS A 58 3.24 -0.42 -24.32
N ARG A 59 3.96 -0.07 -23.25
CA ARG A 59 5.20 -0.74 -22.80
C ARG A 59 5.01 -2.17 -22.24
N GLY A 60 3.89 -2.82 -22.51
CA GLY A 60 3.57 -4.17 -22.04
C GLY A 60 2.93 -4.22 -20.64
N PRO A 61 2.83 -5.43 -20.04
CA PRO A 61 2.23 -5.63 -18.72
C PRO A 61 3.02 -4.85 -17.66
N THR A 62 2.36 -3.93 -16.96
CA THR A 62 2.97 -3.09 -15.93
C THR A 62 2.14 -3.16 -14.67
N MET A 63 2.81 -3.21 -13.52
CA MET A 63 2.22 -3.18 -12.19
C MET A 63 2.64 -1.90 -11.45
N LEU A 64 1.73 -1.31 -10.69
CA LEU A 64 2.01 -0.10 -9.91
C LEU A 64 2.31 -0.47 -8.46
N ALA A 65 3.58 -0.33 -8.06
CA ALA A 65 3.98 -0.41 -6.66
C ALA A 65 3.65 0.94 -5.97
N VAL A 66 2.75 0.92 -4.98
CA VAL A 66 2.21 2.13 -4.36
C VAL A 66 2.65 2.21 -2.90
N GLN A 67 3.43 3.24 -2.58
CA GLN A 67 3.70 3.63 -1.20
C GLN A 67 2.91 4.91 -0.90
N SER A 68 1.80 4.77 -0.18
CA SER A 68 0.90 5.87 0.16
C SER A 68 0.20 5.59 1.49
N PRO A 69 -0.14 6.62 2.28
CA PRO A 69 -1.03 6.45 3.44
C PRO A 69 -2.49 6.18 3.03
N LEU A 70 -2.87 6.47 1.78
CA LEU A 70 -4.24 6.25 1.28
C LEU A 70 -4.44 4.79 0.85
N ALA A 71 -5.63 4.26 1.10
CA ALA A 71 -5.99 2.94 0.60
C ALA A 71 -6.05 2.93 -0.94
N PRO A 72 -5.80 1.78 -1.61
CA PRO A 72 -5.87 1.69 -3.07
C PRO A 72 -7.23 2.11 -3.66
N SER A 73 -8.33 1.89 -2.93
CA SER A 73 -9.68 2.31 -3.32
C SER A 73 -9.83 3.83 -3.31
N GLU A 74 -9.33 4.50 -2.28
CA GLU A 74 -9.34 5.96 -2.17
C GLU A 74 -8.44 6.59 -3.24
N LEU A 75 -7.28 5.98 -3.48
CA LEU A 75 -6.34 6.44 -4.50
C LEU A 75 -6.96 6.33 -5.90
N SER A 76 -7.73 5.27 -6.16
CA SER A 76 -8.48 5.07 -7.40
C SER A 76 -9.62 6.09 -7.57
N ALA A 77 -10.26 6.52 -6.48
CA ALA A 77 -11.28 7.56 -6.53
C ALA A 77 -10.70 8.93 -6.92
N VAL A 78 -9.50 9.24 -6.44
CA VAL A 78 -8.83 10.53 -6.70
C VAL A 78 -8.05 10.52 -8.02
N MET A 79 -7.50 9.38 -8.42
CA MET A 79 -6.77 9.18 -9.67
C MET A 79 -7.28 7.93 -10.42
N PRO A 80 -8.38 8.06 -11.18
CA PRO A 80 -8.97 6.92 -11.88
C PRO A 80 -8.01 6.21 -12.85
N GLY A 81 -7.06 6.93 -13.43
CA GLY A 81 -6.04 6.34 -14.31
C GLY A 81 -5.07 5.38 -13.61
N ALA A 82 -4.96 5.42 -12.27
CA ALA A 82 -4.17 4.45 -11.51
C ALA A 82 -4.87 3.09 -11.40
N ALA A 83 -6.20 3.06 -11.41
CA ALA A 83 -7.00 1.84 -11.28
C ALA A 83 -6.92 0.92 -12.52
N GLU A 84 -6.36 1.44 -13.62
CA GLU A 84 -6.14 0.68 -14.85
C GLU A 84 -4.92 -0.25 -14.76
N PHE A 85 -4.08 -0.06 -13.75
CA PHE A 85 -2.93 -0.91 -13.46
C PHE A 85 -3.21 -1.75 -12.21
N PRO A 86 -2.72 -3.00 -12.14
CA PRO A 86 -2.73 -3.75 -10.89
C PRO A 86 -1.86 -3.02 -9.86
N MET A 87 -2.49 -2.61 -8.75
CA MET A 87 -1.84 -1.86 -7.67
C MET A 87 -1.37 -2.81 -6.58
N VAL A 88 -0.11 -2.66 -6.15
CA VAL A 88 0.47 -3.41 -5.03
C VAL A 88 0.93 -2.43 -3.96
N PRO A 89 0.31 -2.45 -2.77
CA PRO A 89 0.74 -1.58 -1.68
C PRO A 89 2.10 -2.02 -1.15
N VAL A 90 3.07 -1.11 -1.17
CA VAL A 90 4.41 -1.30 -0.62
C VAL A 90 4.49 -0.59 0.72
N HIS A 91 4.76 -1.36 1.76
CA HIS A 91 4.81 -0.86 3.12
C HIS A 91 6.26 -0.61 3.54
N ALA A 92 6.73 0.62 3.38
CA ALA A 92 8.01 1.06 3.95
C ALA A 92 7.75 1.92 5.21
N ARG A 93 8.38 1.57 6.32
CA ARG A 93 8.28 2.31 7.58
C ARG A 93 9.34 3.40 7.63
N ASP A 94 8.89 4.65 7.67
CA ASP A 94 9.72 5.79 8.05
C ASP A 94 9.63 6.05 9.55
N SER A 95 10.64 6.69 10.13
CA SER A 95 10.57 7.12 11.53
C SER A 95 9.58 8.27 11.71
N ASP A 96 8.74 8.26 12.74
CA ASP A 96 7.75 9.32 13.02
C ASP A 96 8.37 10.72 13.17
N ASN A 97 9.66 10.78 13.51
CA ASN A 97 10.41 12.03 13.69
C ASN A 97 11.09 12.53 12.40
N LEU A 98 10.94 11.84 11.27
CA LEU A 98 11.68 12.11 10.03
C LEU A 98 11.50 13.56 9.55
N TYR A 99 10.28 14.09 9.68
CA TYR A 99 9.90 15.41 9.18
C TYR A 99 9.92 16.51 10.25
N ARG A 100 10.35 16.23 11.48
CA ARG A 100 10.40 17.23 12.57
C ARG A 100 11.56 18.23 12.46
N VAL A 101 12.46 18.03 11.50
CA VAL A 101 13.65 18.87 11.29
C VAL A 101 13.33 20.03 10.36
N MET A 102 13.94 21.20 10.57
CA MET A 102 13.75 22.39 9.71
C MET A 102 14.07 22.10 8.22
N GLU A 103 15.10 21.28 7.96
CA GLU A 103 15.47 20.83 6.61
C GLU A 103 14.73 19.54 6.17
N TRP A 104 13.47 19.37 6.56
CA TRP A 104 12.68 18.16 6.27
C TRP A 104 12.66 17.79 4.78
N GLN A 105 12.74 18.77 3.86
CA GLN A 105 12.76 18.52 2.42
C GLN A 105 13.97 17.67 2.00
N LYS A 106 15.14 17.93 2.57
CA LYS A 106 16.38 17.19 2.28
C LYS A 106 16.31 15.77 2.84
N VAL A 107 15.78 15.65 4.05
CA VAL A 107 15.60 14.36 4.74
C VAL A 107 14.56 13.50 4.01
N GLY A 108 13.43 14.09 3.63
CA GLY A 108 12.35 13.43 2.88
C GLY A 108 12.78 13.00 1.48
N ALA A 109 13.47 13.87 0.73
CA ALA A 109 14.03 13.51 -0.57
C ALA A 109 14.99 12.32 -0.48
N LYS A 110 15.81 12.28 0.59
CA LYS A 110 16.73 11.18 0.86
C LYS A 110 15.99 9.89 1.18
N ALA A 111 14.94 9.95 1.99
CA ALA A 111 14.08 8.81 2.30
C ALA A 111 13.39 8.27 1.03
N MET A 112 12.83 9.15 0.20
CA MET A 112 12.20 8.79 -1.07
C MET A 112 13.16 8.03 -1.99
N VAL A 113 14.39 8.51 -2.17
CA VAL A 113 15.41 7.82 -2.98
C VAL A 113 15.77 6.46 -2.39
N ARG A 114 15.91 6.35 -1.06
CA ARG A 114 16.19 5.08 -0.39
C ARG A 114 15.07 4.07 -0.59
N HIS A 115 13.82 4.50 -0.44
CA HIS A 115 12.66 3.64 -0.67
C HIS A 115 12.66 3.15 -2.11
N TYR A 116 12.84 4.05 -3.07
CA TYR A 116 12.93 3.71 -4.50
C TYR A 116 14.00 2.65 -4.77
N LEU A 117 15.22 2.85 -4.26
CA LEU A 117 16.32 1.90 -4.43
C LEU A 117 16.02 0.54 -3.76
N ASN A 118 15.18 0.49 -2.72
CA ASN A 118 14.84 -0.73 -1.99
C ASN A 118 13.56 -1.43 -2.49
N VAL A 119 12.81 -0.83 -3.44
CA VAL A 119 11.54 -1.39 -3.91
C VAL A 119 11.69 -2.83 -4.37
N GLU A 120 12.72 -3.14 -5.16
CA GLU A 120 12.94 -4.49 -5.66
C GLU A 120 13.13 -5.50 -4.52
N THR A 121 14.00 -5.20 -3.56
CA THR A 121 14.24 -6.04 -2.37
C THR A 121 12.96 -6.25 -1.54
N ILE A 122 12.13 -5.21 -1.42
CA ILE A 122 10.87 -5.29 -0.70
C ILE A 122 9.88 -6.18 -1.46
N LEU A 123 9.76 -6.00 -2.78
CA LEU A 123 8.87 -6.80 -3.62
C LEU A 123 9.29 -8.27 -3.68
N THR A 124 10.58 -8.59 -3.76
CA THR A 124 11.06 -9.97 -3.74
C THR A 124 10.74 -10.66 -2.41
N THR A 125 11.00 -9.97 -1.29
CA THR A 125 10.64 -10.48 0.05
C THR A 125 9.13 -10.69 0.18
N MET A 126 8.34 -9.74 -0.32
CA MET A 126 6.87 -9.83 -0.31
C MET A 126 6.38 -10.99 -1.18
N LEU A 127 6.99 -11.22 -2.34
CA LEU A 127 6.67 -12.36 -3.21
C LEU A 127 6.96 -13.70 -2.52
N GLU A 128 8.07 -13.83 -1.80
CA GLU A 128 8.40 -15.04 -1.04
C GLU A 128 7.35 -15.32 0.05
N GLN A 129 6.93 -14.29 0.79
CA GLN A 129 5.86 -14.39 1.78
C GLN A 129 4.53 -14.80 1.13
N CYS A 130 4.16 -14.17 0.01
CA CYS A 130 2.95 -14.51 -0.75
C CYS A 130 2.96 -15.94 -1.27
N ARG A 131 4.12 -16.45 -1.72
CA ARG A 131 4.30 -17.85 -2.13
C ARG A 131 4.07 -18.81 -0.95
N TYR A 132 4.53 -18.44 0.24
CA TYR A 132 4.30 -19.24 1.45
C TYR A 132 2.83 -19.19 1.91
N PHE A 133 2.22 -18.00 1.92
CA PHE A 133 0.83 -17.82 2.32
C PHE A 133 -0.19 -18.25 1.26
N HIS A 134 0.22 -18.48 0.01
CA HIS A 134 -0.69 -18.76 -1.10
C HIS A 134 -1.74 -17.65 -1.26
N VAL A 135 -1.29 -16.39 -1.27
CA VAL A 135 -2.12 -15.18 -1.42
C VAL A 135 -1.50 -14.29 -2.50
N PRO A 136 -2.30 -13.63 -3.37
CA PRO A 136 -1.77 -12.70 -4.35
C PRO A 136 -1.05 -11.51 -3.70
N ILE A 137 0.00 -11.03 -4.35
CA ILE A 137 0.86 -9.96 -3.82
C ILE A 137 0.10 -8.68 -3.45
N GLY A 138 -0.91 -8.29 -4.22
CA GLY A 138 -1.69 -7.07 -3.93
C GLY A 138 -2.53 -7.13 -2.66
N ASN A 139 -2.74 -8.31 -2.06
CA ASN A 139 -3.62 -8.49 -0.91
C ASN A 139 -2.86 -8.72 0.42
N LEU A 140 -1.54 -8.51 0.43
CA LEU A 140 -0.76 -8.62 1.66
C LEU A 140 -0.84 -7.31 2.45
N PRO A 141 -1.30 -7.34 3.71
CA PRO A 141 -1.35 -6.13 4.55
C PRO A 141 0.06 -5.76 5.05
N GLN A 142 0.14 -4.62 5.75
CA GLN A 142 1.39 -4.14 6.35
C GLN A 142 2.00 -5.16 7.33
N ASP A 143 1.17 -5.83 8.13
CA ASP A 143 1.62 -6.84 9.09
C ASP A 143 1.38 -8.26 8.55
N ALA A 144 2.31 -8.70 7.70
CA ALA A 144 2.26 -9.99 7.03
C ALA A 144 2.26 -11.20 8.00
N VAL A 145 2.88 -11.05 9.18
CA VAL A 145 2.98 -12.13 10.17
C VAL A 145 1.63 -12.38 10.84
N LEU A 146 0.95 -11.33 11.30
CA LEU A 146 -0.37 -11.43 11.91
C LEU A 146 -1.38 -11.99 10.91
N PHE A 147 -1.38 -11.43 9.69
CA PHE A 147 -2.23 -11.92 8.61
C PHE A 147 -1.96 -13.39 8.26
N GLY A 148 -0.68 -13.79 8.22
CA GLY A 148 -0.30 -15.18 7.98
C GLY A 148 -0.82 -16.12 9.07
N ALA A 149 -0.72 -15.73 10.34
CA ALA A 149 -1.24 -16.51 11.46
C ALA A 149 -2.76 -16.71 11.37
N ASP A 150 -3.50 -15.63 11.13
CA ASP A 150 -4.96 -15.66 10.97
C ASP A 150 -5.37 -16.51 9.77
N LEU A 151 -4.66 -16.39 8.65
CA LEU A 151 -4.92 -17.14 7.43
C LEU A 151 -4.71 -18.64 7.63
N PHE A 152 -3.60 -19.04 8.26
CA PHE A 152 -3.35 -20.45 8.54
C PHE A 152 -4.32 -21.01 9.57
N TYR A 153 -4.69 -20.22 10.59
CA TYR A 153 -5.68 -20.60 11.57
C TYR A 153 -7.05 -20.85 10.91
N ALA A 154 -7.53 -19.92 10.09
CA ALA A 154 -8.79 -20.05 9.36
C ALA A 154 -8.80 -21.26 8.43
N ARG A 155 -7.71 -21.51 7.69
CA ARG A 155 -7.57 -22.69 6.83
C ARG A 155 -7.57 -24.00 7.62
N HIS A 156 -6.95 -24.00 8.79
CA HIS A 156 -6.94 -25.18 9.66
C HIS A 156 -8.33 -25.48 10.19
N LEU A 157 -9.07 -24.46 10.67
CA LEU A 157 -10.45 -24.59 11.10
C LEU A 157 -11.36 -25.10 9.97
N GLN A 158 -11.22 -24.57 8.76
CA GLN A 158 -12.00 -24.99 7.61
C GLN A 158 -11.74 -26.46 7.24
N LYS A 159 -10.48 -26.91 7.31
CA LYS A 159 -10.10 -28.31 7.04
C LYS A 159 -10.75 -29.29 8.02
N HIS A 160 -11.00 -28.85 9.25
CA HIS A 160 -11.66 -29.65 10.30
C HIS A 160 -13.16 -29.35 10.43
N SER A 161 -13.77 -28.69 9.44
CA SER A 161 -15.21 -28.38 9.38
C SER A 161 -15.73 -27.56 10.58
N PHE A 162 -14.88 -26.72 11.17
CA PHE A 162 -15.32 -25.73 12.14
C PHE A 162 -16.01 -24.54 11.44
N LEU A 163 -16.98 -23.94 12.14
CA LEU A 163 -17.63 -22.72 11.67
C LEU A 163 -16.66 -21.54 11.78
N LEU A 164 -16.36 -20.93 10.64
CA LEU A 164 -15.66 -19.65 10.60
C LEU A 164 -16.71 -18.53 10.61
N TRP A 165 -17.09 -18.10 11.82
CA TRP A 165 -17.87 -16.89 12.01
C TRP A 165 -16.90 -15.81 12.53
N CYS A 166 -16.96 -14.62 11.94
CA CYS A 166 -16.30 -13.44 12.45
C CYS A 166 -17.33 -12.31 12.45
N SER A 167 -17.72 -11.81 13.62
CA SER A 167 -18.47 -10.56 13.66
C SER A 167 -17.53 -9.41 13.27
N GLN A 168 -18.08 -8.38 12.62
CA GLN A 168 -17.32 -7.15 12.32
C GLN A 168 -17.11 -6.27 13.57
N SER A 169 -17.51 -6.74 14.75
CA SER A 169 -17.43 -6.01 16.01
C SER A 169 -16.28 -6.53 16.85
N ASP A 170 -15.71 -5.68 17.72
CA ASP A 170 -14.71 -6.11 18.71
C ASP A 170 -15.27 -7.06 19.79
N ARG A 171 -16.53 -7.50 19.65
CA ARG A 171 -17.15 -8.43 20.58
C ARG A 171 -16.79 -9.86 20.20
N PRO A 172 -16.45 -10.71 21.19
CA PRO A 172 -16.15 -12.11 20.93
C PRO A 172 -17.38 -12.78 20.30
N ASP A 173 -17.13 -13.65 19.33
CA ASP A 173 -18.14 -14.44 18.61
C ASP A 173 -18.71 -15.54 19.52
N LEU A 174 -19.47 -15.09 20.52
CA LEU A 174 -20.37 -15.91 21.30
C LEU A 174 -21.75 -15.72 20.66
N CYS A 175 -22.46 -16.80 20.34
CA CYS A 175 -23.80 -16.78 19.73
C CYS A 175 -24.90 -16.10 20.57
N VAL A 176 -24.56 -15.26 21.55
CA VAL A 176 -25.49 -14.48 22.35
C VAL A 176 -25.80 -13.18 21.62
N TRP A 177 -26.65 -13.28 20.59
CA TRP A 177 -27.53 -12.16 20.28
C TRP A 177 -28.43 -11.97 21.49
N ASN A 178 -28.45 -10.75 22.05
CA ASN A 178 -29.28 -10.39 23.19
C ASN A 178 -30.70 -10.94 23.02
N TRP A 179 -31.06 -11.95 23.82
CA TRP A 179 -32.43 -12.36 24.09
C TRP A 179 -33.11 -11.33 25.01
N THR A 180 -33.09 -10.05 24.64
CA THR A 180 -33.98 -9.05 25.24
C THR A 180 -35.04 -8.75 24.20
N SER A 181 -36.12 -9.53 24.32
CA SER A 181 -37.42 -9.32 23.69
C SER A 181 -37.90 -7.89 23.88
N GLU A 182 -37.68 -6.98 22.94
CA GLU A 182 -38.44 -5.70 22.91
C GLU A 182 -38.33 -4.89 21.61
N ALA A 183 -37.37 -5.13 20.72
CA ALA A 183 -37.19 -4.25 19.55
C ALA A 183 -38.11 -4.55 18.34
N TRP A 184 -38.76 -5.71 18.27
CA TRP A 184 -39.48 -6.14 17.06
C TRP A 184 -40.91 -5.59 16.88
N LEU A 185 -41.53 -5.03 17.93
CA LEU A 185 -42.94 -4.57 17.84
C LEU A 185 -43.11 -3.09 17.50
N SER A 186 -42.05 -2.27 17.53
CA SER A 186 -42.18 -0.82 17.27
C SER A 186 -42.05 -0.40 15.81
N GLN A 187 -41.52 -1.25 14.92
CA GLN A 187 -41.23 -0.85 13.53
C GLN A 187 -42.26 -1.35 12.49
N GLN A 188 -43.19 -2.23 12.87
CA GLN A 188 -44.26 -2.68 11.96
C GLN A 188 -45.56 -1.87 12.07
N SER A 189 -45.77 -1.04 13.11
CA SER A 189 -47.03 -0.27 13.26
C SER A 189 -47.05 1.07 12.52
N SER A 190 -45.92 1.53 11.96
CA SER A 190 -45.81 2.85 11.31
C SER A 190 -45.97 2.82 9.78
N SER A 191 -46.10 1.64 9.16
CA SER A 191 -46.18 1.50 7.69
C SER A 191 -47.57 1.11 7.15
N LEU A 192 -48.62 1.13 7.98
CA LEU A 192 -49.99 0.75 7.59
C LEU A 192 -51.01 1.90 7.72
N LYS A 193 -50.56 3.16 7.59
CA LYS A 193 -51.48 4.29 7.40
C LYS A 193 -51.04 5.16 6.23
N THR A 194 -51.98 5.28 5.30
CA THR A 194 -52.02 6.07 4.05
C THR A 194 -51.31 5.48 2.85
#